data_AF-A0AAD5XDL4-F1
#
_entry.id   AF-A0AAD5XDL4-F1
#
_cell.length_a   1.000
_cell.length_b   1.000
_cell.length_c   1.000
_cell.angle_alpha   90.00
_cell.angle_beta   90.00
_cell.angle_gamma   90.00
#
_symmetry.space_group_name_H-M   'P 1'
#
loop_
_entity.id
_entity.type
_entity.pdbx_description
1 polymer ?
#
loop_
_entity_poly.entity_id
_entity_poly.type
_entity_poly.pdbx_seq_one_letter_code
_entity_poly.pdbx_strand_id
1 'polypeptide(L)'
;MANKEATVMVLDVGRTMWHSLDVDGKTHLDNACTAIAHILHSKITQGRKTDLVAIVLVGTDGTKNALNEKIKTQYKHITTYVDIGMASLDTFKYVTNGCEKGSGSGDIIDGIVVAITMLEKHCKHLKWVKSIFVFSDFSTEIDTDDDNKIISKAVDYG
;
A
#
# COMPACT_ATOMS: atom_id res chain seq x y z
N MET A 1 11.49 25.69 4.60
CA MET A 1 11.76 24.68 3.54
C MET A 1 10.65 23.65 3.60
N ALA A 2 9.90 23.43 2.52
CA ALA A 2 8.86 22.40 2.52
C ALA A 2 9.55 21.03 2.45
N ASN A 3 9.42 20.23 3.51
CA ASN A 3 9.88 18.85 3.48
C ASN A 3 9.00 18.10 2.47
N LYS A 4 9.65 17.48 1.47
CA LYS A 4 8.97 16.60 0.52
C LYS A 4 8.62 15.31 1.24
N GLU A 5 7.41 14.81 1.05
CA GLU A 5 6.90 13.62 1.72
C GLU A 5 6.34 12.65 0.67
N ALA A 6 6.69 11.38 0.81
CA ALA A 6 6.18 10.31 -0.03
C ALA A 6 5.62 9.20 0.88
N THR A 7 4.30 9.04 0.86
CA THR A 7 3.58 8.07 1.67
C THR A 7 3.04 6.95 0.79
N VAL A 8 3.42 5.70 1.04
CA VAL A 8 2.82 4.54 0.39
C VAL A 8 1.91 3.82 1.37
N MET A 9 0.66 3.58 0.97
CA MET A 9 -0.32 2.82 1.75
C MET A 9 -0.46 1.44 1.12
N VAL A 10 -0.02 0.42 1.85
CA VAL A 10 -0.16 -0.99 1.50
C VAL A 10 -1.43 -1.49 2.17
N LEU A 11 -2.44 -1.82 1.39
CA LEU A 11 -3.74 -2.30 1.84
C LEU A 11 -3.91 -3.76 1.45
N ASP A 12 -4.16 -4.61 2.43
CA ASP A 12 -4.61 -5.97 2.24
C ASP A 12 -6.11 -5.99 1.93
N VAL A 13 -6.46 -6.58 0.79
CA VAL A 13 -7.82 -6.78 0.30
C VAL A 13 -8.18 -8.26 0.19
N GLY A 14 -7.38 -9.15 0.80
CA GLY A 14 -7.60 -10.58 0.83
C GLY A 14 -8.89 -10.99 1.54
N ARG A 15 -9.26 -12.26 1.39
CA ARG A 15 -10.54 -12.80 1.88
C ARG A 15 -10.77 -12.60 3.38
N THR A 16 -9.73 -12.75 4.17
CA THR A 16 -9.77 -12.62 5.63
C THR A 16 -10.14 -11.20 6.08
N MET A 17 -9.69 -10.19 5.33
CA MET A 17 -9.95 -8.77 5.61
C MET A 17 -11.43 -8.37 5.45
N TRP A 18 -12.15 -8.93 4.48
CA TRP A 18 -13.55 -8.56 4.20
C TRP A 18 -14.59 -9.61 4.63
N HIS A 19 -14.18 -10.80 5.03
CA HIS A 19 -15.10 -11.87 5.45
C HIS A 19 -15.42 -11.82 6.95
N SER A 20 -14.48 -11.34 7.77
CA SER A 20 -14.67 -11.22 9.22
C SER A 20 -15.31 -9.89 9.58
N LEU A 21 -16.31 -9.93 10.46
CA LEU A 21 -16.93 -8.74 11.04
C LEU A 21 -16.38 -8.51 12.45
N ASP A 22 -16.15 -7.24 12.77
CA ASP A 22 -15.82 -6.80 14.12
C ASP A 22 -17.08 -6.65 14.99
N VAL A 23 -16.88 -6.18 16.23
CA VAL A 23 -17.94 -5.95 17.22
C VAL A 23 -18.96 -4.89 16.78
N ASP A 24 -18.56 -3.97 15.89
CA ASP A 24 -19.39 -2.89 15.36
C ASP A 24 -20.07 -3.29 14.04
N GLY A 25 -19.92 -4.54 13.60
CA GLY A 25 -20.50 -5.07 12.36
C GLY A 25 -19.78 -4.57 11.09
N LYS A 26 -18.53 -4.09 11.21
CA LYS A 26 -17.68 -3.68 10.09
C LYS A 26 -16.60 -4.70 9.81
N THR A 27 -16.14 -4.78 8.57
CA THR A 27 -15.01 -5.65 8.24
C THR A 27 -13.67 -4.99 8.57
N HIS A 28 -12.61 -5.79 8.71
CA HIS A 28 -11.25 -5.25 8.85
C HIS A 28 -10.88 -4.37 7.63
N LEU A 29 -11.35 -4.74 6.44
CA LEU A 29 -11.21 -3.94 5.22
C LEU A 29 -11.91 -2.59 5.34
N ASP A 30 -13.15 -2.53 5.86
CA ASP A 30 -13.88 -1.26 6.02
C ASP A 30 -13.16 -0.32 6.98
N ASN A 31 -12.60 -0.86 8.06
CA ASN A 31 -11.81 -0.09 9.02
C ASN A 31 -10.50 0.41 8.41
N ALA A 32 -9.82 -0.43 7.63
CA ALA A 32 -8.61 -0.05 6.88
C ALA A 32 -8.90 1.06 5.85
N CYS A 33 -9.96 0.91 5.04
CA CYS A 33 -10.37 1.94 4.09
C CYS A 33 -10.75 3.24 4.82
N THR A 34 -11.43 3.17 5.96
CA THR A 34 -11.72 4.37 6.78
C THR A 34 -10.44 5.09 7.25
N ALA A 35 -9.44 4.33 7.72
CA ALA A 35 -8.15 4.90 8.13
C ALA A 35 -7.40 5.56 6.95
N ILE A 36 -7.37 4.88 5.80
CA ILE A 36 -6.77 5.44 4.57
C ILE A 36 -7.53 6.71 4.14
N ALA A 37 -8.86 6.72 4.22
CA ALA A 37 -9.66 7.90 3.89
C ALA A 37 -9.30 9.08 4.79
N HIS A 38 -9.08 8.88 6.09
CA HIS A 38 -8.64 9.96 6.99
C HIS A 38 -7.27 10.51 6.61
N ILE A 39 -6.32 9.64 6.26
CA ILE A 39 -4.99 10.06 5.77
C ILE A 39 -5.16 10.88 4.48
N LEU A 40 -5.86 10.34 3.48
CA LEU A 40 -6.08 11.02 2.20
C LEU A 40 -6.82 12.36 2.38
N HIS A 41 -7.83 12.42 3.25
CA HIS A 41 -8.57 13.65 3.54
C HIS A 41 -7.63 14.74 4.08
N SER A 42 -6.76 14.40 5.03
CA SER A 42 -5.75 15.33 5.57
C SER A 42 -4.81 15.81 4.46
N LYS A 43 -4.31 14.90 3.62
CA LYS A 43 -3.37 15.20 2.52
C LYS A 43 -4.01 16.10 1.45
N ILE A 44 -5.24 15.80 1.03
CA ILE A 44 -6.01 16.58 0.05
C ILE A 44 -6.29 17.98 0.60
N THR A 45 -6.73 18.08 1.88
CA THR A 45 -7.02 19.36 2.53
C THR A 45 -5.77 20.24 2.63
N GLN A 46 -4.60 19.65 2.89
CA GLN A 46 -3.33 20.39 2.89
C GLN A 46 -2.91 20.88 1.50
N GLY A 47 -3.31 20.18 0.43
CA GLY A 47 -3.10 20.61 -0.96
C GLY A 47 -1.64 20.78 -1.38
N ARG A 48 -0.69 20.19 -0.63
CA ARG A 48 0.75 20.36 -0.87
C ARG A 48 1.20 19.53 -2.06
N LYS A 49 1.76 20.17 -3.08
CA LYS A 49 2.34 19.48 -4.26
C LYS A 49 3.51 18.55 -3.91
N THR A 50 4.14 18.77 -2.76
CA THR A 50 5.29 17.99 -2.28
C THR A 50 4.87 16.84 -1.37
N ASP A 51 3.57 16.64 -1.16
CA ASP A 51 3.02 15.59 -0.32
C ASP A 51 2.34 14.54 -1.21
N LEU A 52 3.11 13.50 -1.52
CA LEU A 52 2.75 12.49 -2.51
C LEU A 52 2.29 11.21 -1.82
N VAL A 53 1.29 10.58 -2.41
CA VAL A 53 0.69 9.34 -1.94
C VAL A 53 0.72 8.27 -3.02
N ALA A 54 0.78 7.01 -2.60
CA ALA A 54 0.55 5.85 -3.45
C ALA A 54 -0.27 4.80 -2.70
N ILE A 55 -0.99 3.96 -3.44
CA ILE A 55 -1.77 2.85 -2.88
C ILE A 55 -1.37 1.55 -3.58
N VAL A 56 -0.95 0.57 -2.79
CA VAL A 56 -0.66 -0.80 -3.21
C VAL A 56 -1.69 -1.71 -2.56
N LEU A 57 -2.31 -2.58 -3.36
CA LEU A 57 -3.28 -3.57 -2.90
C LEU A 57 -2.62 -4.95 -2.89
N VAL A 58 -2.81 -5.71 -1.82
CA VAL A 58 -2.32 -7.08 -1.65
C VAL A 58 -3.52 -8.02 -1.53
N GLY A 59 -3.50 -9.18 -2.19
CA GLY A 59 -4.62 -10.12 -2.21
C GLY A 59 -5.65 -9.88 -3.30
N THR A 60 -5.35 -9.04 -4.31
CA THR A 60 -6.24 -8.81 -5.46
C THR A 60 -6.36 -10.05 -6.34
N ASP A 61 -7.47 -10.20 -7.07
CA ASP A 61 -7.65 -11.30 -8.03
C ASP A 61 -6.63 -11.21 -9.18
N GLY A 62 -6.31 -9.97 -9.58
CA GLY A 62 -5.30 -9.67 -10.60
C GLY A 62 -3.90 -9.47 -10.02
N THR A 63 -2.94 -9.25 -10.92
CA THR A 63 -1.59 -8.80 -10.56
C THR A 63 -1.21 -7.66 -11.48
N LYS A 64 -0.82 -6.53 -10.90
CA LYS A 64 -0.38 -5.36 -11.64
C LYS A 64 0.64 -4.59 -10.83
N ASN A 65 1.90 -5.01 -10.90
CA ASN A 65 3.01 -4.32 -10.27
C ASN A 65 4.28 -4.46 -11.12
N ALA A 66 5.19 -3.48 -11.01
CA ALA A 66 6.39 -3.40 -11.85
C ALA A 66 7.42 -4.50 -11.58
N LEU A 67 7.32 -5.21 -10.44
CA LEU A 67 8.23 -6.31 -10.11
C LEU A 67 7.75 -7.63 -10.75
N ASN A 68 6.45 -7.92 -10.71
CA ASN A 68 5.87 -9.08 -11.39
C ASN A 68 6.07 -9.00 -12.92
N GLU A 69 6.04 -7.81 -13.51
CA GLU A 69 6.38 -7.64 -14.94
C GLU A 69 7.79 -8.12 -15.29
N LYS A 70 8.74 -8.03 -14.33
CA LYS A 70 10.11 -8.50 -14.49
C LYS A 70 10.27 -9.97 -14.11
N ILE A 71 9.59 -10.40 -13.04
CA ILE A 71 9.65 -11.76 -12.49
C ILE A 71 8.22 -12.29 -12.37
N LYS A 72 7.70 -12.86 -13.47
CA LYS A 72 6.30 -13.31 -13.58
C LYS A 72 5.86 -14.32 -12.50
N THR A 73 6.81 -14.96 -11.84
CA THR A 73 6.56 -15.97 -10.80
C THR A 73 6.40 -15.40 -9.39
N GLN A 74 6.83 -14.15 -9.14
CA GLN A 74 6.86 -13.50 -7.82
C GLN A 74 5.94 -12.28 -7.77
N TYR A 75 5.62 -11.76 -6.57
CA TYR A 75 4.76 -10.59 -6.39
C TYR A 75 3.36 -10.75 -7.02
N LYS A 76 2.78 -11.95 -6.91
CA LYS A 76 1.43 -12.26 -7.41
C LYS A 76 0.37 -11.70 -6.48
N HIS A 77 -0.82 -11.47 -7.02
CA HIS A 77 -1.97 -10.91 -6.29
C HIS A 77 -1.71 -9.53 -5.69
N ILE A 78 -0.74 -8.78 -6.26
CA ILE A 78 -0.39 -7.43 -5.82
C ILE A 78 -0.62 -6.45 -6.96
N THR A 79 -1.36 -5.39 -6.67
CA THR A 79 -1.80 -4.38 -7.64
C THR A 79 -1.46 -2.98 -7.16
N THR A 80 -0.69 -2.24 -7.93
CA THR A 80 -0.50 -0.80 -7.74
C THR A 80 -1.75 -0.08 -8.23
N TYR A 81 -2.61 0.33 -7.30
CA TYR A 81 -3.86 1.04 -7.62
C TYR A 81 -3.58 2.48 -8.04
N VAL A 82 -2.74 3.18 -7.27
CA VAL A 82 -2.30 4.55 -7.56
C VAL A 82 -0.78 4.62 -7.42
N ASP A 83 -0.11 5.08 -8.48
CA ASP A 83 1.33 5.37 -8.47
C ASP A 83 1.62 6.66 -7.67
N ILE A 84 2.87 6.87 -7.26
CA ILE A 84 3.26 7.99 -6.41
C ILE A 84 2.92 9.32 -7.09
N GLY A 85 1.98 10.05 -6.50
CA GLY A 85 1.46 11.31 -7.03
C GLY A 85 0.66 12.10 -6.01
N MET A 86 0.10 13.23 -6.42
CA MET A 86 -0.77 14.02 -5.54
C MET A 86 -2.05 13.25 -5.23
N ALA A 87 -2.51 13.32 -3.98
CA ALA A 87 -3.79 12.75 -3.60
C ALA A 87 -4.93 13.39 -4.41
N SER A 88 -5.78 12.56 -5.01
CA SER A 88 -6.91 13.00 -5.83
C SER A 88 -8.24 12.65 -5.16
N LEU A 89 -9.30 13.37 -5.53
CA LEU A 89 -10.66 13.06 -5.10
C LEU A 89 -11.12 11.69 -5.62
N ASP A 90 -10.59 11.21 -6.74
CA ASP A 90 -10.95 9.90 -7.28
C ASP A 90 -10.35 8.77 -6.43
N THR A 91 -9.11 8.93 -5.97
CA THR A 91 -8.49 8.01 -5.01
C THR A 91 -9.27 8.00 -3.69
N PHE A 92 -9.68 9.18 -3.21
CA PHE A 92 -10.49 9.29 -2.00
C PHE A 92 -11.84 8.56 -2.16
N LYS A 93 -12.56 8.79 -3.26
CA LYS A 93 -13.84 8.13 -3.57
C LYS A 93 -13.70 6.60 -3.63
N TYR A 94 -12.63 6.10 -4.24
CA TYR A 94 -12.37 4.66 -4.31
C TYR A 94 -12.31 4.04 -2.91
N VAL A 95 -11.56 4.68 -2.00
CA VAL A 95 -11.40 4.19 -0.64
C VAL A 95 -12.69 4.31 0.16
N THR A 96 -13.43 5.42 0.01
CA THR A 96 -14.71 5.60 0.72
C THR A 96 -15.83 4.66 0.24
N ASN A 97 -15.71 4.11 -0.97
CA ASN A 97 -16.68 3.16 -1.53
C ASN A 97 -16.41 1.70 -1.12
N GLY A 98 -15.46 1.45 -0.22
CA GLY A 98 -15.22 0.13 0.37
C GLY A 98 -14.06 -0.66 -0.24
N CYS A 99 -13.27 -0.05 -1.13
CA CYS A 99 -12.13 -0.67 -1.81
C CYS A 99 -12.50 -1.96 -2.60
N GLU A 100 -11.59 -2.49 -3.41
CA GLU A 100 -11.78 -3.80 -4.03
C GLU A 100 -11.74 -4.92 -2.98
N LYS A 101 -12.54 -5.98 -3.17
CA LYS A 101 -12.50 -7.20 -2.37
C LYS A 101 -11.86 -8.30 -3.21
N GLY A 102 -10.64 -8.67 -2.85
CA GLY A 102 -9.88 -9.69 -3.55
C GLY A 102 -10.03 -11.08 -2.94
N SER A 103 -9.77 -12.11 -3.74
CA SER A 103 -9.73 -13.52 -3.32
C SER A 103 -8.34 -14.15 -3.48
N GLY A 104 -7.35 -13.35 -3.88
CA GLY A 104 -5.97 -13.77 -4.04
C GLY A 104 -5.23 -13.98 -2.72
N SER A 105 -4.24 -14.87 -2.73
CA SER A 105 -3.32 -15.09 -1.60
C SER A 105 -2.01 -14.36 -1.90
N GLY A 106 -2.04 -13.03 -1.77
CA GLY A 106 -0.83 -12.21 -1.90
C GLY A 106 -0.07 -12.13 -0.58
N ASP A 107 1.26 -12.05 -0.65
CA ASP A 107 2.09 -11.85 0.54
C ASP A 107 2.23 -10.34 0.86
N ILE A 108 2.00 -9.98 2.12
CA ILE A 108 2.13 -8.62 2.63
C ILE A 108 3.57 -8.11 2.54
N ILE A 109 4.55 -8.99 2.73
CA ILE A 109 5.98 -8.67 2.64
C ILE A 109 6.35 -8.34 1.20
N ASP A 110 5.88 -9.12 0.23
CA ASP A 110 5.99 -8.79 -1.19
C ASP A 110 5.35 -7.43 -1.50
N GLY A 111 4.20 -7.12 -0.88
CA GLY A 111 3.55 -5.81 -0.97
C GLY A 111 4.43 -4.66 -0.47
N ILE A 112 5.15 -4.86 0.64
CA ILE A 112 6.11 -3.90 1.19
C ILE A 112 7.30 -3.74 0.23
N VAL A 113 7.82 -4.82 -0.35
CA VAL A 113 8.91 -4.76 -1.34
C VAL A 113 8.51 -3.94 -2.58
N VAL A 114 7.28 -4.13 -3.06
CA VAL A 114 6.71 -3.31 -4.15
C VAL A 114 6.65 -1.84 -3.72
N ALA A 115 6.18 -1.54 -2.51
CA ALA A 115 6.12 -0.17 -1.98
C ALA A 115 7.51 0.49 -1.87
N ILE A 116 8.52 -0.22 -1.35
CA ILE A 116 9.91 0.25 -1.30
C ILE A 116 10.41 0.54 -2.72
N THR A 117 10.17 -0.36 -3.67
CA THR A 117 10.58 -0.18 -5.07
C THR A 117 9.93 1.05 -5.72
N MET A 118 8.66 1.33 -5.40
CA MET A 118 7.98 2.55 -5.85
C MET A 118 8.67 3.79 -5.32
N LEU A 119 8.98 3.82 -4.01
CA LEU A 119 9.70 4.92 -3.37
C LEU A 119 11.10 5.12 -3.96
N GLU A 120 11.85 4.04 -4.21
CA GLU A 120 13.15 4.06 -4.86
C GLU A 120 13.10 4.75 -6.23
N LYS A 121 12.16 4.30 -7.08
CA LYS A 121 11.99 4.80 -8.45
C LYS A 121 11.63 6.29 -8.46
N HIS A 122 10.80 6.73 -7.53
CA HIS A 122 10.31 8.11 -7.46
C HIS A 122 11.31 9.05 -6.79
N CYS A 123 11.78 8.71 -5.59
CA CYS A 123 12.62 9.59 -4.78
C CYS A 123 14.06 9.66 -5.32
N LYS A 124 14.56 8.57 -5.91
CA LYS A 124 15.95 8.44 -6.39
C LYS A 124 16.94 8.91 -5.30
N HIS A 125 17.79 9.89 -5.60
CA HIS A 125 18.78 10.47 -4.69
C HIS A 125 18.31 11.74 -3.97
N LEU A 126 17.02 12.11 -4.10
CA LEU A 126 16.49 13.33 -3.50
C LEU A 126 16.11 13.11 -2.04
N LYS A 127 16.20 14.18 -1.24
CA LYS A 127 15.76 14.16 0.16
C LYS A 127 14.23 14.19 0.24
N TRP A 128 13.67 13.10 0.76
CA TRP A 128 12.24 12.91 1.02
C TRP A 128 12.06 12.30 2.41
N VAL A 129 10.99 12.69 3.11
CA VAL A 129 10.44 11.91 4.21
C VAL A 129 9.61 10.79 3.60
N LYS A 130 10.04 9.55 3.79
CA LYS A 130 9.40 8.36 3.20
C LYS A 130 8.63 7.64 4.31
N SER A 131 7.40 7.26 4.04
CA SER A 131 6.58 6.52 5.02
C SER A 131 5.80 5.43 4.31
N ILE A 132 5.77 4.24 4.91
CA ILE A 132 4.95 3.12 4.45
C ILE A 132 3.96 2.81 5.57
N PHE A 133 2.67 2.85 5.26
CA PHE A 133 1.60 2.40 6.15
C PHE A 133 1.08 1.07 5.65
N VAL A 134 1.03 0.08 6.52
CA VAL A 134 0.54 -1.27 6.20
C VAL A 134 -0.78 -1.50 6.93
N PHE A 135 -1.79 -1.92 6.20
CA PHE A 135 -3.13 -2.22 6.70
C PHE A 135 -3.46 -3.67 6.33
N SER A 136 -3.31 -4.60 7.28
CA SER A 136 -3.61 -6.02 7.14
C SER A 136 -4.00 -6.60 8.50
N ASP A 137 -4.74 -7.70 8.47
CA ASP A 137 -5.04 -8.52 9.65
C ASP A 137 -3.93 -9.56 9.92
N PHE A 138 -2.91 -9.64 9.06
CA PHE A 138 -1.77 -10.56 9.13
C PHE A 138 -2.17 -12.03 9.29
N SER A 139 -3.34 -12.40 8.76
CA SER A 139 -3.88 -13.76 8.87
C SER A 139 -3.47 -14.68 7.72
N THR A 140 -2.92 -14.14 6.64
CA THR A 140 -2.35 -14.91 5.54
C THR A 140 -0.94 -15.38 5.88
N GLU A 141 -0.53 -16.52 5.30
CA GLU A 141 0.86 -16.97 5.43
C GLU A 141 1.83 -15.91 4.88
N ILE A 142 2.89 -15.67 5.65
CA ILE A 142 3.95 -14.73 5.33
C ILE A 142 5.18 -15.54 4.97
N ASP A 143 5.74 -15.33 3.77
CA ASP A 143 7.01 -15.91 3.39
C ASP A 143 8.16 -15.06 3.94
N THR A 144 8.89 -15.62 4.88
CA THR A 144 10.00 -14.94 5.58
C THR A 144 11.36 -15.18 4.93
N ASP A 145 11.44 -15.94 3.83
CA ASP A 145 12.71 -16.35 3.22
C ASP A 145 13.57 -15.15 2.76
N ASP A 146 12.95 -14.01 2.46
CA ASP A 146 13.61 -12.79 2.00
C ASP A 146 13.73 -11.66 3.05
N ASP A 147 13.36 -11.90 4.31
CA ASP A 147 13.29 -10.90 5.39
C ASP A 147 14.60 -10.09 5.54
N ASN A 148 15.75 -10.76 5.50
CA ASN A 148 17.05 -10.12 5.68
C ASN A 148 17.37 -9.08 4.59
N LYS A 149 16.95 -9.33 3.34
CA LYS A 149 17.16 -8.37 2.23
C LYS A 149 16.21 -7.18 2.35
N ILE A 150 15.03 -7.40 2.93
CA ILE A 150 14.02 -6.37 3.11
C ILE A 150 14.41 -5.45 4.26
N ILE A 151 14.89 -6.03 5.37
CA ILE A 151 15.45 -5.29 6.50
C ILE A 151 16.64 -4.46 6.04
N SER A 152 17.59 -5.03 5.27
CA SER A 152 18.74 -4.26 4.79
C SER A 152 18.31 -3.08 3.92
N LYS A 153 17.35 -3.29 3.00
CA LYS A 153 16.79 -2.19 2.20
C LYS A 153 16.13 -1.13 3.08
N ALA A 154 15.31 -1.52 4.04
CA ALA A 154 14.61 -0.57 4.92
C ALA A 154 15.60 0.28 5.73
N VAL A 155 16.68 -0.33 6.24
CA VAL A 155 17.75 0.37 6.98
C VAL A 155 18.54 1.32 6.07
N ASP A 156 18.88 0.89 4.85
CA ASP A 156 19.60 1.74 3.89
C ASP A 156 18.80 2.98 3.44
N TYR A 157 17.47 2.98 3.63
CA TYR A 157 16.57 4.06 3.22
C TYR A 157 16.22 5.07 4.32
N GLY A 158 16.72 4.88 5.55
CA GLY A 158 16.57 5.78 6.70
C GLY A 158 17.58 6.91 6.73
#